data_AF-A0A3M0IDZ8-F1
#
_entry.id   AF-A0A3M0IDZ8-F1
#
_cell.length_a   1.000
_cell.length_b   1.000
_cell.length_c   1.000
_cell.angle_alpha   90.00
_cell.angle_beta   90.00
_cell.angle_gamma   90.00
#
_symmetry.space_group_name_H-M   'P 1'
#
loop_
_entity.id
_entity.type
_entity.pdbx_description
1 polymer ?
#
loop_
_entity_poly.entity_id
_entity_poly.type
_entity_poly.pdbx_seq_one_letter_code
_entity_poly.pdbx_strand_id
1 'polypeptide(L)'
;MCTPSTASAEPGRGEGRSSRDQDASIRNRDHSARVLALIPAPAGPARPDEVLGRFLRALGVPAQQVPAALAERTTRYRSLTAGRRLVVLLDDAATAAQVRPLLPGSGNVTTVTSRHRLPGLTVDGSFPVHLESLAPEAALELLADTLADGRVAEQPDDARTLVELCAGLPLAVRVAGARLAARPERRITTMVSALAEEHDRLEALAIDGDHDVRAALDLSYRTLPPPAARLYRRLGLHPGAEFGSAVAEAAHTGEGDTADLLETLHDASLLFDAGEGRHRFHDLVRLHATAKAREDEPPQERARALRRIADHYLASATRAEEIIEPQHRTMAPGRRRGG
;
A
#
# COMPACT_ATOMS: atom_id res chain seq x y z
N MET A 1 6.40 1.71 -3.60
CA MET A 1 5.09 1.31 -4.11
C MET A 1 4.42 0.56 -2.98
N CYS A 2 3.38 1.17 -2.41
CA CYS A 2 2.50 0.53 -1.43
C CYS A 2 2.04 -0.82 -2.00
N THR A 3 1.91 -1.80 -1.11
CA THR A 3 1.59 -3.19 -1.45
C THR A 3 0.38 -3.26 -2.39
N PRO A 4 0.57 -3.66 -3.66
CA PRO A 4 -0.55 -3.88 -4.56
C PRO A 4 -1.38 -5.06 -4.06
N SER A 5 -2.71 -4.95 -4.07
CA SER A 5 -3.52 -6.16 -4.10
C SER A 5 -3.65 -6.58 -5.57
N THR A 6 -3.27 -7.82 -5.86
CA THR A 6 -3.42 -8.39 -7.20
C THR A 6 -4.67 -9.24 -7.22
N ALA A 7 -5.66 -8.90 -8.02
CA ALA A 7 -6.86 -9.71 -8.16
C ALA A 7 -6.80 -10.47 -9.50
N SER A 8 -6.93 -11.79 -9.47
CA SER A 8 -7.01 -12.63 -10.67
C SER A 8 -8.42 -13.19 -10.82
N ALA A 9 -9.08 -12.95 -11.96
CA ALA A 9 -10.42 -13.49 -12.22
C ALA A 9 -10.36 -14.63 -13.24
N GLU A 10 -10.83 -15.81 -12.83
CA GLU A 10 -11.13 -16.93 -13.74
C GLU A 10 -12.64 -17.23 -13.70
N PRO A 11 -13.31 -17.35 -14.87
CA PRO A 11 -14.72 -17.69 -14.87
C PRO A 11 -14.95 -19.18 -14.56
N GLY A 12 -15.75 -19.42 -13.52
CA GLY A 12 -16.28 -20.67 -12.98
C GLY A 12 -16.05 -21.99 -13.75
N ARG A 13 -15.31 -22.90 -13.10
CA ARG A 13 -15.54 -24.35 -13.15
C ARG A 13 -15.35 -24.95 -11.75
N GLY A 14 -16.21 -25.91 -11.42
CA GLY A 14 -16.26 -26.57 -10.12
C GLY A 14 -15.02 -27.39 -9.78
N GLU A 15 -14.72 -27.39 -8.47
CA GLU A 15 -13.95 -28.30 -7.62
C GLU A 15 -12.70 -29.04 -8.17
N GLY A 16 -11.57 -28.82 -7.47
CA GLY A 16 -10.40 -29.71 -7.52
C GLY A 16 -9.13 -29.10 -6.90
N ARG A 17 -8.73 -29.64 -5.74
CA ARG A 17 -7.52 -29.35 -4.93
C ARG A 17 -6.20 -29.13 -5.71
N SER A 18 -5.33 -28.24 -5.19
CA SER A 18 -4.04 -28.56 -4.56
C SER A 18 -3.04 -27.39 -4.67
N SER A 19 -2.43 -27.05 -3.54
CA SER A 19 -1.29 -26.14 -3.37
C SER A 19 -0.03 -26.63 -4.10
N ARG A 20 0.70 -25.71 -4.76
CA ARG A 20 2.18 -25.50 -4.65
C ARG A 20 2.68 -24.54 -5.74
N ASP A 21 3.68 -23.75 -5.35
CA ASP A 21 4.65 -22.97 -6.13
C ASP A 21 4.14 -22.05 -7.26
N GLN A 22 4.18 -20.73 -7.00
CA GLN A 22 4.14 -19.71 -8.06
C GLN A 22 5.47 -18.97 -8.10
N ASP A 23 6.36 -19.54 -8.91
CA ASP A 23 7.56 -18.90 -9.42
C ASP A 23 7.14 -17.98 -10.60
N ALA A 24 7.21 -16.67 -10.40
CA ALA A 24 6.74 -15.67 -11.38
C ALA A 24 7.84 -15.33 -12.41
N SER A 25 8.23 -16.32 -13.21
CA SER A 25 9.02 -16.11 -14.43
C SER A 25 8.11 -16.15 -15.66
N ILE A 26 7.58 -15.00 -16.08
CA ILE A 26 6.86 -14.87 -17.37
C ILE A 26 7.90 -14.86 -18.50
N ARG A 27 8.43 -16.04 -18.83
CA ARG A 27 9.17 -16.25 -20.08
C ARG A 27 8.18 -16.67 -21.17
N ASN A 28 7.97 -15.76 -22.10
CA ASN A 28 7.08 -15.92 -23.24
C ASN A 28 7.62 -16.97 -24.22
N ARG A 29 7.03 -18.17 -24.18
CA ARG A 29 7.17 -19.21 -25.22
C ARG A 29 5.79 -19.80 -25.50
N ASP A 30 4.97 -19.09 -26.27
CA ASP A 30 4.33 -19.64 -27.47
C ASP A 30 3.32 -18.66 -28.09
N HIS A 31 3.24 -18.71 -29.42
CA HIS A 31 2.48 -17.83 -30.28
C HIS A 31 0.95 -17.93 -30.06
N SER A 32 0.33 -16.87 -29.51
CA SER A 32 -1.03 -16.35 -29.82
C SER A 32 -1.64 -15.44 -28.73
N ALA A 33 -1.03 -15.36 -27.54
CA ALA A 33 -1.52 -14.48 -26.48
C ALA A 33 -1.18 -13.01 -26.78
N ARG A 34 -2.20 -12.16 -26.98
CA ARG A 34 -2.02 -10.70 -27.03
C ARG A 34 -2.22 -10.15 -25.62
N VAL A 35 -1.21 -9.44 -25.11
CA VAL A 35 -1.27 -8.74 -23.83
C VAL A 35 -1.89 -7.37 -24.06
N LEU A 36 -2.97 -7.05 -23.36
CA LEU A 36 -3.52 -5.70 -23.29
C LEU A 36 -3.20 -5.14 -21.90
N ALA A 37 -2.31 -4.16 -21.83
CA ALA A 37 -1.94 -3.49 -20.59
C ALA A 37 -2.58 -2.09 -20.53
N LEU A 38 -3.23 -1.79 -19.41
CA LEU A 38 -3.54 -0.42 -19.01
C LEU A 38 -2.35 0.11 -18.20
N ILE A 39 -1.81 1.24 -18.62
CA ILE A 39 -0.81 2.01 -17.85
C ILE A 39 -1.54 3.27 -17.34
N PRO A 40 -1.44 3.63 -16.06
CA PRO A 40 -2.13 4.77 -15.47
C PRO A 40 -1.82 6.08 -16.21
N ALA A 41 -2.82 6.98 -16.26
CA ALA A 41 -2.64 8.33 -16.77
C ALA A 41 -2.20 9.25 -15.61
N PRO A 42 -1.33 10.24 -15.85
CA PRO A 42 -0.83 11.15 -14.80
C PRO A 42 -1.91 12.06 -14.17
N ALA A 43 -3.15 12.03 -14.67
CA ALA A 43 -4.24 12.94 -14.30
C ALA A 43 -5.37 12.30 -13.47
N GLY A 44 -5.15 11.11 -12.89
CA GLY A 44 -6.15 10.40 -12.08
C GLY A 44 -6.62 9.08 -12.72
N PRO A 45 -7.58 8.37 -12.09
CA PRO A 45 -7.99 7.05 -12.54
C PRO A 45 -8.56 7.10 -13.96
N ALA A 46 -8.00 6.27 -14.85
CA ALA A 46 -8.36 6.25 -16.26
C ALA A 46 -9.85 5.93 -16.46
N ARG A 47 -10.55 6.74 -17.27
CA ARG A 47 -11.99 6.54 -17.51
C ARG A 47 -12.21 5.27 -18.34
N PRO A 48 -13.13 4.37 -17.95
CA PRO A 48 -13.33 3.09 -18.64
C PRO A 48 -13.63 3.24 -20.14
N ASP A 49 -14.34 4.30 -20.53
CA ASP A 49 -14.66 4.62 -21.91
C ASP A 49 -13.41 4.91 -22.76
N GLU A 50 -12.44 5.67 -22.25
CA GLU A 50 -11.17 5.94 -22.93
C GLU A 50 -10.32 4.68 -23.07
N VAL A 51 -10.28 3.85 -22.02
CA VAL A 51 -9.56 2.58 -22.01
C VAL A 51 -10.15 1.61 -23.04
N LEU A 52 -11.46 1.42 -23.03
CA LEU A 52 -12.13 0.56 -24.02
C LEU A 52 -11.95 1.07 -25.44
N GLY A 53 -11.97 2.39 -25.65
CA GLY A 53 -11.66 2.98 -26.96
C GLY A 53 -10.25 2.64 -27.45
N ARG A 54 -9.26 2.58 -26.55
CA ARG A 54 -7.89 2.11 -26.87
C ARG A 54 -7.85 0.60 -27.14
N PHE A 55 -8.49 -0.20 -26.28
CA PHE A 55 -8.53 -1.67 -26.44
C PHE A 55 -9.21 -2.09 -27.74
N LEU A 56 -10.36 -1.49 -28.08
CA LEU A 56 -11.07 -1.76 -29.33
C LEU A 56 -10.20 -1.45 -30.56
N ARG A 57 -9.49 -0.31 -30.55
CA ARG A 57 -8.54 0.03 -31.63
C ARG A 57 -7.38 -0.95 -31.71
N ALA A 58 -6.80 -1.35 -30.57
CA ALA A 58 -5.73 -2.35 -30.53
C ALA A 58 -6.19 -3.74 -31.03
N LEU A 59 -7.47 -4.07 -30.85
CA LEU A 59 -8.13 -5.26 -31.38
C LEU A 59 -8.51 -5.14 -32.87
N GLY A 60 -8.23 -4.01 -33.52
CA GLY A 60 -8.42 -3.78 -34.95
C GLY A 60 -9.73 -3.07 -35.32
N VAL A 61 -10.47 -2.51 -34.37
CA VAL A 61 -11.68 -1.71 -34.68
C VAL A 61 -11.26 -0.33 -35.19
N PRO A 62 -11.65 0.07 -36.42
CA PRO A 62 -11.38 1.41 -36.94
C PRO A 62 -11.98 2.48 -36.02
N ALA A 63 -11.28 3.62 -35.87
CA ALA A 63 -11.68 4.67 -34.92
C ALA A 63 -13.11 5.17 -35.15
N GLN A 64 -13.56 5.26 -36.40
CA GLN A 64 -14.91 5.69 -36.78
C GLN A 64 -16.00 4.67 -36.42
N GLN A 65 -15.61 3.42 -36.16
CA GLN A 65 -16.52 2.32 -35.79
C GLN A 65 -16.49 2.01 -34.29
N VAL A 66 -15.71 2.74 -33.50
CA VAL A 66 -15.73 2.63 -32.04
C VAL A 66 -17.01 3.28 -31.54
N PRO A 67 -17.90 2.54 -30.85
CA PRO A 67 -19.16 3.10 -30.35
C PRO A 67 -18.94 4.31 -29.43
N ALA A 68 -19.91 5.21 -29.33
CA ALA A 68 -19.80 6.36 -28.42
C ALA A 68 -20.12 5.98 -26.97
N ALA A 69 -21.16 5.17 -26.77
CA ALA A 69 -21.65 4.79 -25.45
C ALA A 69 -20.77 3.71 -24.79
N LEU A 70 -20.53 3.85 -23.48
CA LEU A 70 -19.74 2.90 -22.69
C LEU A 70 -20.30 1.48 -22.78
N ALA A 71 -21.62 1.31 -22.62
CA ALA A 71 -22.27 0.01 -22.68
C ALA A 71 -22.03 -0.70 -24.03
N GLU A 72 -22.11 0.03 -25.14
CA GLU A 72 -21.85 -0.50 -26.48
C GLU A 72 -20.38 -0.87 -26.67
N ARG A 73 -19.44 -0.06 -26.16
CA ARG A 73 -18.01 -0.38 -26.15
C ARG A 73 -17.72 -1.66 -25.36
N THR A 74 -18.32 -1.81 -24.17
CA THR A 74 -18.17 -3.01 -23.32
C THR A 74 -18.70 -4.25 -24.02
N THR A 75 -19.91 -4.19 -24.59
CA THR A 75 -20.48 -5.32 -25.34
C THR A 75 -19.58 -5.70 -26.52
N ARG A 76 -19.15 -4.72 -27.32
CA ARG A 76 -18.27 -4.97 -28.47
C ARG A 76 -16.92 -5.55 -28.04
N TYR A 77 -16.34 -5.06 -26.94
CA TYR A 77 -15.09 -5.57 -26.39
C TYR A 77 -15.22 -7.02 -25.95
N ARG A 78 -16.29 -7.37 -25.22
CA ARG A 78 -16.55 -8.76 -24.80
C ARG A 78 -16.79 -9.69 -25.99
N SER A 79 -17.54 -9.26 -27.00
CA SER A 79 -17.74 -10.05 -28.23
C SER A 79 -16.43 -10.29 -29.00
N LEU A 80 -15.57 -9.28 -29.11
CA LEU A 80 -14.28 -9.41 -29.80
C LEU A 80 -13.27 -10.28 -29.05
N THR A 81 -13.37 -10.33 -27.72
CA THR A 81 -12.45 -11.10 -26.87
C THR A 81 -12.97 -12.49 -26.52
N ALA A 82 -14.26 -12.77 -26.73
CA ALA A 82 -14.85 -14.09 -26.51
C ALA A 82 -14.14 -15.17 -27.33
N GLY A 83 -13.76 -16.27 -26.68
CA GLY A 83 -13.10 -17.42 -27.34
C GLY A 83 -11.65 -17.16 -27.75
N ARG A 84 -11.09 -15.99 -27.44
CA ARG A 84 -9.66 -15.70 -27.59
C ARG A 84 -8.92 -16.06 -26.31
N ARG A 85 -7.60 -16.25 -26.43
CA ARG A 85 -6.68 -16.40 -25.30
C ARG A 85 -5.91 -15.09 -25.11
N LEU A 86 -6.48 -14.17 -24.34
CA LEU A 86 -5.85 -12.89 -23.99
C LEU A 86 -5.47 -12.87 -22.52
N VAL A 87 -4.38 -12.16 -22.24
CA VAL A 87 -4.01 -11.76 -20.88
C VAL A 87 -4.19 -10.25 -20.81
N VAL A 88 -5.03 -9.80 -19.88
CA VAL A 88 -5.32 -8.38 -19.66
C VAL A 88 -4.73 -7.95 -18.33
N LEU A 89 -3.88 -6.93 -18.34
CA LEU A 89 -3.34 -6.32 -17.13
C LEU A 89 -3.99 -4.95 -16.95
N LEU A 90 -4.71 -4.76 -15.85
CA LEU A 90 -5.29 -3.49 -15.45
C LEU A 90 -4.49 -2.95 -14.27
N ASP A 91 -3.58 -2.01 -14.56
CA ASP A 91 -2.69 -1.45 -13.55
C ASP A 91 -3.31 -0.25 -12.83
N ASP A 92 -3.08 -0.18 -11.51
CA ASP A 92 -3.48 0.92 -10.61
C ASP A 92 -4.99 1.25 -10.65
N ALA A 93 -5.83 0.21 -10.61
CA ALA A 93 -7.29 0.38 -10.59
C ALA A 93 -7.75 1.04 -9.29
N ALA A 94 -8.62 2.05 -9.37
CA ALA A 94 -9.13 2.73 -8.18
C ALA A 94 -10.39 2.07 -7.60
N THR A 95 -11.25 1.47 -8.44
CA THR A 95 -12.52 0.87 -7.98
C THR A 95 -12.91 -0.36 -8.80
N ALA A 96 -13.68 -1.28 -8.21
CA ALA A 96 -14.27 -2.41 -8.93
C ALA A 96 -15.20 -1.95 -10.06
N ALA A 97 -15.94 -0.84 -9.86
CA ALA A 97 -16.82 -0.27 -10.88
C ALA A 97 -16.08 0.19 -12.15
N GLN A 98 -14.84 0.68 -12.00
CA GLN A 98 -13.96 1.04 -13.12
C GLN A 98 -13.50 -0.21 -13.89
N VAL A 99 -13.26 -1.32 -13.18
CA VAL A 99 -12.72 -2.56 -13.75
C VAL A 99 -13.77 -3.37 -14.50
N ARG A 100 -15.00 -3.48 -14.00
CA ARG A 100 -16.07 -4.34 -14.58
C ARG A 100 -16.31 -4.14 -16.09
N PRO A 101 -16.35 -2.90 -16.63
CA PRO A 101 -16.49 -2.67 -18.07
C PRO A 101 -15.30 -3.14 -18.90
N LEU A 102 -14.12 -3.27 -18.28
CA LEU A 102 -12.84 -3.62 -18.89
C LEU A 102 -12.57 -5.13 -18.86
N LEU A 103 -13.45 -5.92 -18.23
CA LEU A 103 -13.31 -7.37 -18.20
C LEU A 103 -13.65 -7.97 -19.59
N PRO A 104 -12.76 -8.80 -20.16
CA PRO A 104 -12.95 -9.44 -21.46
C PRO A 104 -14.06 -10.51 -21.42
N GLY A 105 -14.42 -11.04 -22.59
CA GLY A 105 -15.30 -12.20 -22.71
C GLY A 105 -14.66 -13.47 -22.13
N SER A 106 -15.40 -14.58 -22.16
CA SER A 106 -14.93 -15.88 -21.64
C SER A 106 -13.66 -16.39 -22.33
N GLY A 107 -12.80 -17.09 -21.57
CA GLY A 107 -11.57 -17.73 -22.08
C GLY A 107 -10.29 -16.90 -21.94
N ASN A 108 -10.37 -15.75 -21.27
CA ASN A 108 -9.27 -14.81 -21.04
C ASN A 108 -8.91 -14.74 -19.55
N VAL A 109 -7.69 -14.29 -19.25
CA VAL A 109 -7.23 -14.04 -17.88
C VAL A 109 -7.08 -12.53 -17.70
N THR A 110 -7.59 -12.00 -16.58
CA THR A 110 -7.40 -10.59 -16.21
C THR A 110 -6.71 -10.49 -14.86
N THR A 111 -5.60 -9.77 -14.83
CA THR A 111 -4.87 -9.39 -13.63
C THR A 111 -5.13 -7.92 -13.36
N VAL A 112 -5.57 -7.59 -12.15
CA VAL A 112 -5.78 -6.21 -11.71
C VAL A 112 -4.80 -5.90 -10.60
N THR A 113 -4.04 -4.82 -10.72
CA THR A 113 -3.27 -4.26 -9.60
C THR A 113 -4.04 -3.06 -9.04
N SER A 114 -4.01 -2.89 -7.72
CA SER A 114 -4.62 -1.74 -7.06
C SER A 114 -3.90 -1.43 -5.77
N ARG A 115 -3.87 -0.15 -5.40
CA ARG A 115 -3.48 0.29 -4.05
C ARG A 115 -4.60 0.12 -3.03
N HIS A 116 -5.82 -0.14 -3.51
CA HIS A 116 -7.00 -0.34 -2.71
C HIS A 116 -7.42 -1.81 -2.71
N ARG A 117 -7.97 -2.30 -1.59
CA ARG A 117 -8.68 -3.58 -1.60
C ARG A 117 -9.97 -3.40 -2.40
N LEU A 118 -10.22 -4.28 -3.36
CA LEU A 118 -11.39 -4.22 -4.26
C LEU A 118 -12.32 -5.42 -4.05
N PRO A 119 -12.94 -5.58 -2.86
CA PRO A 119 -13.76 -6.76 -2.54
C PRO A 119 -14.93 -6.95 -3.52
N GLY A 120 -15.41 -5.87 -4.15
CA GLY A 120 -16.42 -5.93 -5.20
C GLY A 120 -16.03 -6.78 -6.41
N LEU A 121 -14.74 -7.00 -6.68
CA LEU A 121 -14.27 -7.90 -7.73
C LEU A 121 -14.33 -9.38 -7.32
N THR A 122 -14.30 -9.69 -6.03
CA THR A 122 -14.46 -11.06 -5.55
C THR A 122 -15.86 -11.60 -5.84
N VAL A 123 -16.88 -10.73 -5.77
CA VAL A 123 -18.24 -11.03 -6.22
C VAL A 123 -18.27 -11.36 -7.73
N ASP A 124 -17.39 -10.74 -8.52
CA ASP A 124 -17.26 -10.98 -9.95
C ASP A 124 -16.40 -12.23 -10.28
N GLY A 125 -16.04 -13.04 -9.28
CA GLY A 125 -15.25 -14.27 -9.44
C GLY A 125 -13.73 -14.07 -9.38
N SER A 126 -13.27 -12.92 -8.88
CA SER A 126 -11.85 -12.65 -8.70
C SER A 126 -11.30 -13.17 -7.36
N PHE A 127 -10.09 -13.69 -7.38
CA PHE A 127 -9.34 -14.08 -6.19
C PHE A 127 -8.32 -13.01 -5.85
N PRO A 128 -8.39 -12.40 -4.65
CA PRO A 128 -7.43 -11.40 -4.21
C PRO A 128 -6.13 -12.06 -3.73
N VAL A 129 -5.02 -11.46 -4.11
CA VAL A 129 -3.67 -11.75 -3.61
C VAL A 129 -3.23 -10.49 -2.87
N HIS A 130 -2.98 -10.62 -1.57
CA HIS A 130 -2.42 -9.55 -0.78
C HIS A 130 -0.89 -9.64 -0.86
N LEU A 131 -0.24 -8.56 -1.28
CA LEU A 131 1.21 -8.48 -1.25
C LEU A 131 1.63 -7.91 0.11
N GLU A 132 2.56 -8.58 0.76
CA GLU A 132 3.18 -8.10 2.00
C GLU A 132 4.50 -7.40 1.69
N SER A 133 5.08 -6.74 2.69
CA SER A 133 6.47 -6.29 2.62
C SER A 133 7.39 -7.48 2.38
N LEU A 134 8.50 -7.27 1.68
CA LEU A 134 9.45 -8.34 1.37
C LEU A 134 10.01 -8.94 2.65
N ALA A 135 10.07 -10.28 2.68
CA ALA A 135 10.87 -10.99 3.66
C ALA A 135 12.35 -10.50 3.56
N PRO A 136 13.09 -10.50 4.68
CA PRO A 136 14.48 -10.01 4.71
C PRO A 136 15.36 -10.61 3.62
N GLU A 137 15.21 -11.91 3.34
CA GLU A 137 15.98 -12.65 2.34
C GLU A 137 15.68 -12.16 0.92
N ALA A 138 14.40 -11.99 0.58
CA ALA A 138 13.97 -11.48 -0.73
C ALA A 138 14.36 -10.01 -0.92
N ALA A 139 14.37 -9.21 0.15
CA ALA A 139 14.83 -7.83 0.09
C ALA A 139 16.36 -7.72 -0.08
N LEU A 140 17.12 -8.62 0.54
CA LEU A 140 18.57 -8.74 0.32
C LEU A 140 18.88 -9.18 -1.12
N GLU A 141 18.13 -10.13 -1.66
CA GLU A 141 18.24 -10.55 -3.07
C GLU A 141 17.95 -9.37 -4.01
N LEU A 142 16.85 -8.64 -3.78
CA LEU A 142 16.53 -7.45 -4.56
C LEU A 142 17.62 -6.37 -4.48
N LEU A 143 18.23 -6.16 -3.31
CA LEU A 143 19.34 -5.23 -3.14
C LEU A 143 20.57 -5.70 -3.93
N ALA A 144 20.91 -6.99 -3.85
CA ALA A 144 22.03 -7.58 -4.57
C ALA A 144 21.85 -7.46 -6.09
N ASP A 145 20.65 -7.76 -6.60
CA ASP A 145 20.30 -7.62 -8.01
C ASP A 145 20.36 -6.17 -8.49
N THR A 146 19.97 -5.22 -7.64
CA THR A 146 20.00 -3.80 -7.99
C THR A 146 21.44 -3.26 -8.04
N LEU A 147 22.33 -3.75 -7.19
CA LEU A 147 23.74 -3.34 -7.14
C LEU A 147 24.60 -4.05 -8.19
N ALA A 148 24.37 -5.36 -8.37
CA ALA A 148 25.04 -6.22 -9.34
C ALA A 148 26.60 -6.17 -9.32
N ASP A 149 27.19 -5.89 -8.15
CA ASP A 149 28.64 -5.64 -8.01
C ASP A 149 29.32 -6.41 -6.87
N GLY A 150 28.60 -7.30 -6.18
CA GLY A 150 29.15 -8.13 -5.10
C GLY A 150 29.22 -7.46 -3.72
N ARG A 151 28.97 -6.14 -3.59
CA ARG A 151 29.08 -5.43 -2.30
C ARG A 151 28.18 -5.97 -1.21
N VAL A 152 27.02 -6.53 -1.56
CA VAL A 152 26.09 -7.16 -0.60
C VAL A 152 26.72 -8.39 0.05
N ALA A 153 27.45 -9.20 -0.72
CA ALA A 153 28.14 -10.38 -0.19
C ALA A 153 29.37 -9.99 0.66
N GLU A 154 30.03 -8.88 0.32
CA GLU A 154 31.18 -8.35 1.08
C GLU A 154 30.78 -7.65 2.38
N GLN A 155 29.56 -7.11 2.47
CA GLN A 155 29.04 -6.34 3.60
C GLN A 155 27.66 -6.88 4.05
N PRO A 156 27.55 -8.16 4.46
CA PRO A 156 26.27 -8.81 4.69
C PRO A 156 25.48 -8.23 5.88
N ASP A 157 26.19 -7.82 6.94
CA ASP A 157 25.54 -7.23 8.12
C ASP A 157 24.98 -5.84 7.82
N ASP A 158 25.76 -4.98 7.15
CA ASP A 158 25.31 -3.66 6.72
C ASP A 158 24.16 -3.74 5.71
N ALA A 159 24.20 -4.73 4.80
CA ALA A 159 23.13 -4.97 3.86
C ALA A 159 21.82 -5.37 4.56
N ARG A 160 21.91 -6.20 5.60
CA ARG A 160 20.74 -6.59 6.42
C ARG A 160 20.18 -5.38 7.15
N THR A 161 21.02 -4.59 7.81
CA THR A 161 20.59 -3.35 8.48
C THR A 161 19.98 -2.35 7.49
N LEU A 162 20.54 -2.22 6.28
CA LEU A 162 19.98 -1.34 5.25
C LEU A 162 18.57 -1.77 4.84
N VAL A 163 18.36 -3.07 4.62
CA VAL A 163 17.05 -3.65 4.28
C VAL A 163 16.03 -3.45 5.42
N GLU A 164 16.45 -3.63 6.68
CA GLU A 164 15.63 -3.35 7.86
C GLU A 164 15.20 -1.88 7.92
N LEU A 165 16.12 -0.94 7.69
CA LEU A 165 15.82 0.50 7.63
C LEU A 165 14.89 0.86 6.47
N CYS A 166 14.86 0.06 5.40
CA CYS A 166 13.90 0.17 4.30
C CYS A 166 12.52 -0.44 4.63
N ALA A 167 12.34 -1.00 5.82
CA ALA A 167 11.11 -1.63 6.31
C ALA A 167 10.54 -2.72 5.38
N GLY A 168 11.41 -3.42 4.63
CA GLY A 168 11.00 -4.43 3.66
C GLY A 168 10.22 -3.89 2.44
N LEU A 169 10.18 -2.57 2.23
CA LEU A 169 9.47 -1.98 1.08
C LEU A 169 10.32 -2.11 -0.20
N PRO A 170 9.85 -2.82 -1.25
CA PRO A 170 10.64 -3.05 -2.47
C PRO A 170 11.17 -1.77 -3.11
N LEU A 171 10.37 -0.69 -3.12
CA LEU A 171 10.79 0.59 -3.70
C LEU A 171 11.93 1.24 -2.90
N ALA A 172 11.86 1.21 -1.57
CA ALA A 172 12.90 1.78 -0.73
C ALA A 172 14.24 1.05 -0.93
N VAL A 173 14.19 -0.29 -1.00
CA VAL A 173 15.36 -1.13 -1.30
C VAL A 173 15.95 -0.79 -2.67
N ARG A 174 15.12 -0.69 -3.72
CA ARG A 174 15.59 -0.34 -5.07
C ARG A 174 16.19 1.07 -5.13
N VAL A 175 15.60 2.03 -4.44
CA VAL A 175 16.15 3.40 -4.35
C VAL A 175 17.49 3.41 -3.64
N ALA A 176 17.60 2.74 -2.49
CA ALA A 176 18.85 2.63 -1.75
C ALA A 176 19.94 1.97 -2.62
N GLY A 177 19.61 0.86 -3.29
CA GLY A 177 20.48 0.18 -4.25
C GLY A 177 20.90 1.09 -5.41
N ALA A 178 19.97 1.80 -6.05
CA ALA A 178 20.27 2.72 -7.14
C ALA A 178 21.19 3.88 -6.71
N ARG A 179 20.99 4.43 -5.50
CA ARG A 179 21.87 5.50 -4.96
C ARG A 179 23.28 5.00 -4.67
N LEU A 180 23.42 3.76 -4.22
CA LEU A 180 24.70 3.08 -4.01
C LEU A 180 25.37 2.70 -5.34
N ALA A 181 24.61 2.26 -6.34
CA ALA A 181 25.10 1.97 -7.68
C ALA A 181 25.63 3.23 -8.37
N ALA A 182 24.97 4.38 -8.18
CA ALA A 182 25.44 5.68 -8.68
C ALA A 182 26.74 6.17 -8.01
N ARG A 183 27.20 5.53 -6.93
CA ARG A 183 28.44 5.87 -6.21
C ARG A 183 29.21 4.60 -5.85
N PRO A 184 29.90 3.98 -6.82
CA PRO A 184 30.57 2.68 -6.63
C PRO A 184 31.57 2.65 -5.46
N GLU A 185 32.27 3.76 -5.22
CA GLU A 185 33.26 3.91 -4.13
C GLU A 185 32.62 3.99 -2.72
N ARG A 186 31.31 4.21 -2.62
CA ARG A 186 30.62 4.29 -1.32
C ARG A 186 30.28 2.90 -0.81
N ARG A 187 30.53 2.72 0.49
CA ARG A 187 30.18 1.50 1.23
C ARG A 187 28.70 1.50 1.62
N ILE A 188 28.15 0.31 1.85
CA ILE A 188 26.76 0.15 2.32
C ILE A 188 26.59 0.82 3.69
N THR A 189 27.60 0.72 4.56
CA THR A 189 27.68 1.41 5.87
C THR A 189 27.32 2.89 5.79
N THR A 190 27.76 3.58 4.73
CA THR A 190 27.50 5.02 4.57
C THR A 190 26.02 5.31 4.33
N MET A 191 25.33 4.41 3.61
CA MET A 191 23.88 4.51 3.42
C MET A 191 23.13 4.15 4.70
N VAL A 192 23.59 3.14 5.44
CA VAL A 192 23.04 2.79 6.75
C VAL A 192 23.09 3.98 7.70
N SER A 193 24.25 4.65 7.82
CA SER A 193 24.38 5.85 8.66
C SER A 193 23.45 6.98 8.21
N ALA A 194 23.29 7.19 6.90
CA ALA A 194 22.38 8.21 6.38
C ALA A 194 20.90 7.90 6.68
N LEU A 195 20.53 6.62 6.75
CA LEU A 195 19.17 6.18 7.04
C LEU A 195 18.90 5.96 8.53
N ALA A 196 19.93 5.85 9.38
CA ALA A 196 19.76 5.67 10.81
C ALA A 196 18.96 6.84 11.43
N GLU A 197 19.20 8.06 10.97
CA GLU A 197 18.51 9.27 11.41
C GLU A 197 17.05 9.30 10.94
N GLU A 198 16.10 9.08 11.86
CA GLU A 198 14.66 8.99 11.54
C GLU A 198 14.10 10.22 10.81
N HIS A 199 14.58 11.41 11.16
CA HIS A 199 14.05 12.67 10.62
C HIS A 199 14.36 12.84 9.12
N ASP A 200 15.54 12.38 8.72
CA ASP A 200 16.07 12.58 7.37
C ASP A 200 15.94 11.30 6.51
N ARG A 201 15.52 10.17 7.10
CA ARG A 201 15.44 8.87 6.42
C ARG A 201 14.66 8.91 5.11
N LEU A 202 13.50 9.58 5.07
CA LEU A 202 12.71 9.71 3.84
C LEU A 202 13.42 10.58 2.79
N GLU A 203 14.16 11.60 3.21
CA GLU A 203 14.93 12.47 2.31
C GLU A 203 16.20 11.77 1.80
N ALA A 204 16.81 10.93 2.63
CA ALA A 204 17.89 10.03 2.24
C ALA A 204 17.44 8.94 1.26
N LEU A 205 16.12 8.71 1.11
CA LEU A 205 15.51 7.88 0.06
C LEU A 205 14.87 8.70 -1.07
N ALA A 206 15.18 9.98 -1.19
CA ALA A 206 14.79 10.75 -2.36
C ALA A 206 15.67 10.37 -3.57
N ILE A 207 15.03 10.17 -4.72
CA ILE A 207 15.63 10.05 -6.06
C ILE A 207 14.77 10.90 -7.00
N ASP A 208 15.41 11.54 -7.99
CA ASP A 208 14.69 12.33 -9.00
C ASP A 208 13.70 11.46 -9.79
N GLY A 209 12.49 11.99 -10.01
CA GLY A 209 11.43 11.36 -10.83
C GLY A 209 10.43 10.49 -10.03
N ASP A 210 9.77 9.55 -10.71
CA ASP A 210 8.64 8.76 -10.17
C ASP A 210 9.02 7.69 -9.14
N HIS A 211 10.29 7.60 -8.75
CA HIS A 211 10.83 6.53 -7.90
C HIS A 211 11.06 6.94 -6.44
N ASP A 212 10.58 8.11 -6.03
CA ASP A 212 10.66 8.58 -4.65
C ASP A 212 9.65 7.86 -3.72
N VAL A 213 10.16 7.34 -2.60
CA VAL A 213 9.36 6.70 -1.55
C VAL A 213 8.35 7.67 -0.95
N ARG A 214 8.75 8.93 -0.69
CA ARG A 214 7.85 9.95 -0.14
C ARG A 214 6.75 10.28 -1.14
N ALA A 215 7.10 10.53 -2.40
CA ALA A 215 6.12 10.79 -3.46
C ALA A 215 5.09 9.66 -3.62
N ALA A 216 5.51 8.39 -3.48
CA ALA A 216 4.61 7.24 -3.53
C ALA A 216 3.61 7.23 -2.36
N LEU A 217 4.07 7.52 -1.14
CA LEU A 217 3.22 7.62 0.06
C LEU A 217 2.29 8.84 0.00
N ASP A 218 2.77 9.97 -0.52
CA ASP A 218 1.97 11.18 -0.76
C ASP A 218 0.78 10.90 -1.68
N LEU A 219 0.97 10.06 -2.70
CA LEU A 219 -0.12 9.70 -3.61
C LEU A 219 -1.21 8.89 -2.91
N SER A 220 -0.84 7.91 -2.06
CA SER A 220 -1.82 7.16 -1.25
C SER A 220 -2.48 8.04 -0.18
N TYR A 221 -1.76 9.01 0.38
CA TYR A 221 -2.30 9.96 1.35
C TYR A 221 -3.32 10.92 0.74
N ARG A 222 -3.06 11.43 -0.48
CA ARG A 222 -3.96 12.37 -1.18
C ARG A 222 -5.31 11.77 -1.55
N THR A 223 -5.44 10.45 -1.65
CA THR A 223 -6.72 9.79 -1.95
C THR A 223 -7.58 9.58 -0.70
N LEU A 224 -7.05 9.82 0.50
CA LEU A 224 -7.80 9.62 1.73
C LEU A 224 -8.92 10.66 1.91
N PRO A 225 -10.10 10.23 2.38
CA PRO A 225 -11.11 11.15 2.90
C PRO A 225 -10.53 12.02 4.03
N PRO A 226 -10.97 13.28 4.19
CA PRO A 226 -10.41 14.19 5.19
C PRO A 226 -10.39 13.65 6.65
N PRO A 227 -11.40 12.90 7.13
CA PRO A 227 -11.35 12.28 8.46
C PRO A 227 -10.27 11.21 8.58
N ALA A 228 -10.09 10.35 7.57
CA ALA A 228 -9.07 9.30 7.56
C ALA A 228 -7.65 9.91 7.50
N ALA A 229 -7.46 10.97 6.70
CA ALA A 229 -6.19 11.69 6.64
C ALA A 229 -5.80 12.32 7.99
N ARG A 230 -6.77 12.88 8.73
CA ARG A 230 -6.55 13.37 10.11
C ARG A 230 -6.16 12.24 11.06
N LEU A 231 -6.88 11.13 11.01
CA LEU A 231 -6.58 9.98 11.86
C LEU A 231 -5.18 9.43 11.58
N TYR A 232 -4.81 9.26 10.31
CA TYR A 232 -3.47 8.85 9.87
C TYR A 232 -2.36 9.72 10.47
N ARG A 233 -2.48 11.06 10.35
CA ARG A 233 -1.51 11.99 10.92
C ARG A 233 -1.38 11.85 12.44
N ARG A 234 -2.51 11.73 13.15
CA ARG A 234 -2.52 11.65 14.62
C ARG A 234 -1.99 10.31 15.12
N LEU A 235 -2.33 9.21 14.45
CA LEU A 235 -1.76 7.89 14.73
C LEU A 235 -0.26 7.87 14.46
N GLY A 236 0.25 8.65 13.50
CA GLY A 236 1.69 8.83 13.29
C GLY A 236 2.44 9.38 14.52
N LEU A 237 1.75 10.06 15.43
CA LEU A 237 2.33 10.56 16.68
C LEU A 237 2.45 9.48 17.77
N HIS A 238 1.86 8.30 17.55
CA HIS A 238 1.94 7.19 18.50
C HIS A 238 3.40 6.72 18.68
N PRO A 239 3.89 6.56 19.92
CA PRO A 239 5.30 6.24 20.16
C PRO A 239 5.68 4.77 19.88
N GLY A 240 4.70 3.86 19.84
CA GLY A 240 4.93 2.44 19.58
C GLY A 240 4.69 2.02 18.13
N ALA A 241 5.20 0.86 17.76
CA ALA A 241 5.00 0.26 16.43
C ALA A 241 3.57 -0.26 16.21
N GLU A 242 2.91 -0.68 17.29
CA GLU A 242 1.57 -1.28 17.25
C GLU A 242 0.63 -0.60 18.24
N PHE A 243 -0.65 -0.54 17.89
CA PHE A 243 -1.70 0.02 18.72
C PHE A 243 -3.04 -0.69 18.45
N GLY A 244 -3.88 -0.79 19.49
CA GLY A 244 -5.24 -1.31 19.35
C GLY A 244 -6.24 -0.23 18.94
N SER A 245 -7.45 -0.65 18.57
CA SER A 245 -8.52 0.26 18.12
C SER A 245 -8.87 1.35 19.15
N ALA A 246 -8.79 1.05 20.45
CA ALA A 246 -9.06 2.02 21.51
C ALA A 246 -8.06 3.21 21.53
N VAL A 247 -6.83 3.01 21.06
CA VAL A 247 -5.85 4.11 20.89
C VAL A 247 -6.22 4.97 19.69
N ALA A 248 -6.68 4.34 18.60
CA ALA A 248 -7.19 5.07 17.44
C ALA A 248 -8.42 5.90 17.79
N GLU A 249 -9.32 5.38 18.61
CA GLU A 249 -10.48 6.11 19.14
C GLU A 249 -10.04 7.31 19.99
N ALA A 250 -9.04 7.15 20.87
CA ALA A 250 -8.50 8.26 21.65
C ALA A 250 -7.83 9.35 20.78
N ALA A 251 -7.17 8.94 19.69
CA ALA A 251 -6.57 9.85 18.72
C ALA A 251 -7.63 10.58 17.87
N HIS A 252 -8.74 9.91 17.57
CA HIS A 252 -9.86 10.43 16.80
C HIS A 252 -10.68 11.44 17.59
N THR A 253 -10.83 12.65 17.04
CA THR A 253 -11.77 13.65 17.56
C THR A 253 -12.38 14.34 16.36
N GLY A 254 -13.47 13.78 15.86
CA GLY A 254 -14.12 14.30 14.67
C GLY A 254 -15.28 13.42 14.23
N GLU A 255 -15.78 13.74 13.06
CA GLU A 255 -16.85 12.98 12.41
C GLU A 255 -16.33 11.67 11.82
N GLY A 256 -17.23 10.68 11.74
CA GLY A 256 -16.95 9.34 11.22
C GLY A 256 -16.66 8.32 12.31
N ASP A 257 -17.00 7.07 12.03
CA ASP A 257 -16.71 5.94 12.91
C ASP A 257 -15.23 5.55 12.81
N THR A 258 -14.56 5.34 13.96
CA THR A 258 -13.13 5.05 13.97
C THR A 258 -12.80 3.74 13.26
N ALA A 259 -13.66 2.72 13.33
CA ALA A 259 -13.43 1.43 12.69
C ALA A 259 -13.45 1.58 11.17
N ASP A 260 -14.43 2.30 10.62
CA ASP A 260 -14.51 2.60 9.18
C ASP A 260 -13.28 3.39 8.69
N LEU A 261 -12.79 4.32 9.51
CA LEU A 261 -11.59 5.10 9.18
C LEU A 261 -10.32 4.23 9.23
N LEU A 262 -10.21 3.30 10.18
CA LEU A 262 -9.12 2.34 10.23
C LEU A 262 -9.16 1.41 9.01
N GLU A 263 -10.33 0.90 8.63
CA GLU A 263 -10.52 0.09 7.43
C GLU A 263 -10.09 0.86 6.18
N THR A 264 -10.48 2.14 6.07
CA THR A 264 -10.02 3.01 4.98
C THR A 264 -8.48 3.12 4.89
N LEU A 265 -7.80 3.15 6.03
CA LEU A 265 -6.33 3.21 6.09
C LEU A 265 -5.66 1.87 5.75
N HIS A 266 -6.28 0.74 6.13
CA HIS A 266 -5.86 -0.60 5.69
C HIS A 266 -6.08 -0.78 4.19
N ASP A 267 -7.21 -0.31 3.67
CA ASP A 267 -7.51 -0.32 2.26
C ASP A 267 -6.53 0.53 1.47
N ALA A 268 -6.04 1.65 2.00
CA ALA A 268 -4.99 2.45 1.37
C ALA A 268 -3.56 1.88 1.53
N SER A 269 -3.40 0.70 2.16
CA SER A 269 -2.10 0.11 2.53
C SER A 269 -1.20 1.07 3.33
N LEU A 270 -1.82 1.92 4.15
CA LEU A 270 -1.15 2.85 5.07
C LEU A 270 -1.17 2.34 6.52
N LEU A 271 -1.98 1.34 6.81
CA LEU A 271 -1.94 0.53 8.02
C LEU A 271 -1.89 -0.95 7.66
N PHE A 272 -1.35 -1.74 8.59
CA PHE A 272 -1.20 -3.18 8.47
C PHE A 272 -1.76 -3.86 9.71
N ASP A 273 -2.31 -5.06 9.53
CA ASP A 273 -2.75 -5.90 10.63
C ASP A 273 -1.53 -6.43 11.41
N ALA A 274 -1.63 -6.42 12.73
CA ALA A 274 -0.61 -6.96 13.65
C ALA A 274 -1.13 -8.18 14.44
N GLY A 275 -2.31 -8.70 14.09
CA GLY A 275 -3.00 -9.77 14.81
C GLY A 275 -3.83 -9.23 15.98
N GLU A 276 -4.81 -10.03 16.43
CA GLU A 276 -5.60 -9.78 17.64
C GLU A 276 -6.29 -8.39 17.69
N GLY A 277 -6.68 -7.85 16.54
CA GLY A 277 -7.31 -6.52 16.44
C GLY A 277 -6.34 -5.35 16.65
N ARG A 278 -5.03 -5.60 16.49
CA ARG A 278 -3.98 -4.57 16.53
C ARG A 278 -3.64 -4.08 15.13
N HIS A 279 -3.19 -2.84 15.08
CA HIS A 279 -2.78 -2.15 13.87
C HIS A 279 -1.34 -1.68 14.03
N ARG A 280 -0.60 -1.67 12.92
CA ARG A 280 0.78 -1.20 12.89
C ARG A 280 1.06 -0.35 11.67
N PHE A 281 2.01 0.57 11.82
CA PHE A 281 2.67 1.20 10.68
C PHE A 281 3.94 0.42 10.35
N HIS A 282 4.28 0.33 9.07
CA HIS A 282 5.68 0.14 8.70
C HIS A 282 6.48 1.42 8.98
N ASP A 283 7.75 1.30 9.34
CA ASP A 283 8.56 2.43 9.81
C ASP A 283 8.55 3.63 8.87
N LEU A 284 8.75 3.42 7.55
CA LEU A 284 8.72 4.50 6.57
C LEU A 284 7.33 5.15 6.44
N VAL A 285 6.26 4.39 6.65
CA VAL A 285 4.87 4.90 6.67
C VAL A 285 4.61 5.71 7.93
N ARG A 286 5.15 5.29 9.09
CA ARG A 286 5.08 6.05 10.35
C ARG A 286 5.81 7.39 10.24
N LEU A 287 7.01 7.38 9.67
CA LEU A 287 7.79 8.61 9.44
C LEU A 287 7.03 9.56 8.51
N HIS A 288 6.41 9.04 7.45
CA HIS A 288 5.56 9.84 6.57
C HIS A 288 4.34 10.42 7.30
N ALA A 289 3.62 9.61 8.09
CA ALA A 289 2.50 10.08 8.90
C ALA A 289 2.90 11.18 9.89
N THR A 290 4.08 11.04 10.51
CA THR A 290 4.66 12.02 11.43
C THR A 290 5.01 13.32 10.72
N ALA A 291 5.62 13.24 9.53
CA ALA A 291 5.92 14.39 8.71
C ALA A 291 4.63 15.14 8.31
N LYS A 292 3.61 14.43 7.85
CA LYS A 292 2.29 15.01 7.54
C LYS A 292 1.61 15.63 8.76
N ALA A 293 1.74 15.03 9.94
CA ALA A 293 1.27 15.65 11.16
C ALA A 293 1.99 16.98 11.42
N ARG A 294 3.30 17.06 11.18
CA ARG A 294 4.07 18.29 11.40
C ARG A 294 3.73 19.40 10.40
N GLU A 295 3.48 19.02 9.15
CA GLU A 295 3.11 19.92 8.05
C GLU A 295 1.68 20.44 8.18
N ASP A 296 0.71 19.55 8.39
CA ASP A 296 -0.72 19.86 8.21
C ASP A 296 -1.47 20.11 9.53
N GLU A 297 -0.94 19.70 10.70
CA GLU A 297 -1.60 19.90 11.99
C GLU A 297 -0.95 21.03 12.82
N PRO A 298 -1.75 21.95 13.38
CA PRO A 298 -1.26 22.96 14.31
C PRO A 298 -0.53 22.34 15.51
N PRO A 299 0.55 22.96 16.03
CA PRO A 299 1.30 22.43 17.18
C PRO A 299 0.42 22.08 18.39
N GLN A 300 -0.61 22.88 18.66
CA GLN A 300 -1.53 22.66 19.78
C GLN A 300 -2.39 21.40 19.57
N GLU A 301 -2.84 21.13 18.35
CA GLU A 301 -3.65 19.94 18.03
C GLU A 301 -2.83 18.66 18.09
N ARG A 302 -1.56 18.70 17.66
CA ARG A 302 -0.62 17.58 17.82
C ARG A 302 -0.41 17.24 19.30
N ALA A 303 -0.15 18.25 20.12
CA ALA A 303 0.02 18.07 21.57
C ALA A 303 -1.25 17.53 22.25
N ARG A 304 -2.44 17.96 21.79
CA ARG A 304 -3.73 17.44 22.27
C ARG A 304 -3.94 15.98 21.88
N ALA A 305 -3.62 15.61 20.63
CA ALA A 305 -3.72 14.23 20.17
C ALA A 305 -2.79 13.30 20.97
N LEU A 306 -1.52 13.68 21.13
CA LEU A 306 -0.57 12.96 21.97
C LEU A 306 -1.05 12.82 23.42
N ARG A 307 -1.59 13.88 24.01
CA ARG A 307 -2.14 13.84 25.37
C ARG A 307 -3.29 12.85 25.48
N ARG A 308 -4.22 12.81 24.53
CA ARG A 308 -5.33 11.84 24.55
C ARG A 308 -4.85 10.40 24.48
N ILE A 309 -3.84 10.13 23.64
CA ILE A 309 -3.20 8.81 23.57
C ILE A 309 -2.56 8.45 24.91
N ALA A 310 -1.80 9.36 25.51
CA ALA A 310 -1.19 9.16 26.82
C ALA A 310 -2.22 8.96 27.94
N ASP A 311 -3.29 9.76 27.96
CA ASP A 311 -4.40 9.66 28.92
C ASP A 311 -5.11 8.31 28.77
N HIS A 312 -5.28 7.80 27.56
CA HIS A 312 -5.81 6.45 27.32
C HIS A 312 -4.92 5.37 27.96
N TYR A 313 -3.61 5.42 27.73
CA TYR A 313 -2.68 4.46 28.32
C TYR A 313 -2.64 4.55 29.85
N LEU A 314 -2.64 5.76 30.40
CA LEU A 314 -2.70 5.97 31.84
C LEU A 314 -3.99 5.38 32.43
N ALA A 315 -5.15 5.66 31.83
CA ALA A 315 -6.42 5.11 32.28
C ALA A 315 -6.47 3.57 32.18
N SER A 316 -5.91 2.99 31.12
CA SER A 316 -5.82 1.54 30.95
C SER A 316 -4.89 0.89 31.98
N ALA A 317 -3.74 1.51 32.28
CA ALA A 317 -2.82 1.05 33.32
C ALA A 317 -3.45 1.14 34.72
N THR A 318 -4.13 2.24 35.05
CA THR A 318 -4.85 2.40 36.32
C THR A 318 -5.93 1.33 36.51
N ARG A 319 -6.74 1.04 35.47
CA ARG A 319 -7.74 -0.04 35.54
C ARG A 319 -7.11 -1.42 35.72
N ALA A 320 -5.95 -1.66 35.11
CA ALA A 320 -5.24 -2.92 35.29
C ALA A 320 -4.67 -3.05 36.72
N GLU A 321 -4.13 -1.96 37.27
CA GLU A 321 -3.66 -1.91 38.66
C GLU A 321 -4.78 -2.24 39.66
N GLU A 322 -5.98 -1.68 39.48
CA GLU A 322 -7.14 -1.98 40.33
C GLU A 322 -7.52 -3.47 40.35
N ILE A 323 -7.26 -4.19 39.25
CA ILE A 323 -7.55 -5.63 39.12
C ILE A 323 -6.43 -6.48 39.74
N ILE A 324 -5.17 -6.10 39.51
CA ILE A 324 -3.99 -6.87 39.94
C ILE A 324 -3.69 -6.65 41.42
N GLU A 325 -3.81 -5.41 41.91
CA GLU A 325 -3.48 -5.03 43.27
C GLU A 325 -4.55 -4.10 43.88
N PRO A 326 -5.74 -4.64 44.22
CA PRO A 326 -6.88 -3.85 44.70
C PRO A 326 -6.64 -3.11 46.04
N GLN A 327 -5.49 -3.33 46.68
CA GLN A 327 -5.10 -2.72 47.95
C GLN A 327 -4.28 -1.42 47.78
N HIS A 328 -3.78 -1.15 46.56
CA HIS A 328 -3.08 0.08 46.23
C HIS A 328 -4.10 1.17 45.83
N ARG A 329 -4.15 2.27 46.59
CA ARG A 329 -4.96 3.46 46.25
C ARG A 329 -4.27 4.26 45.15
N THR A 330 -4.74 4.16 43.91
CA THR A 330 -4.26 5.01 42.81
C THR A 330 -4.66 6.48 43.05
N MET A 331 -3.76 7.42 42.72
CA MET A 331 -4.04 8.86 42.80
C MET A 331 -5.26 9.21 41.93
N ALA A 332 -6.26 9.87 42.51
CA ALA A 332 -7.43 10.33 41.76
C ALA A 332 -6.99 11.23 40.58
N PRO A 333 -7.52 11.01 39.36
CA PRO A 333 -7.23 11.89 38.23
C PRO A 333 -7.59 13.32 38.60
N GLY A 334 -6.61 14.22 38.49
CA GLY A 334 -6.73 15.60 38.94
C GLY A 334 -7.99 16.26 38.36
N ARG A 335 -8.94 16.58 39.24
CA ARG A 335 -10.12 17.39 38.88
C ARG A 335 -9.64 18.65 38.17
N ARG A 336 -10.03 18.82 36.90
CA ARG A 336 -9.96 20.12 36.22
C ARG A 336 -10.70 21.13 37.12
N ARG A 337 -9.96 22.04 37.75
CA ARG A 337 -10.55 23.22 38.39
C ARG A 337 -11.04 24.13 37.27
N GLY A 338 -12.36 24.14 37.08
CA GLY A 338 -13.03 25.27 36.44
C GLY A 338 -13.00 26.46 37.38
N GLY A 339 -12.76 27.64 36.82
CA GLY A 339 -12.60 28.92 37.50
C GLY A 339 -11.74 29.83 36.64
#